data_AF-W1PE04-F1
#
_entry.id   AF-W1PE04-F1
#
_cell.length_a   1.000
_cell.length_b   1.000
_cell.length_c   1.000
_cell.angle_alpha   90.00
_cell.angle_beta   90.00
_cell.angle_gamma   90.00
#
_symmetry.space_group_name_H-M   'P 1'
#
loop_
_entity.id
_entity.type
_entity.pdbx_description
1 polymer ?
#
loop_
_entity_poly.entity_id
_entity_poly.type
_entity_poly.pdbx_seq_one_letter_code
_entity_poly.pdbx_strand_id
1 'polypeptide(L)'
;MERNTRHKFTMGGGSIVSVKKDPTPVGCVQGYVECFSCNAPYPNVMDGAIVGGPDENDQFTDTRDSAPHGEASSYNTAPLVGVLAKLSTMK
;
A
#
# COMPACT_ATOMS: atom_id res chain seq x y z
N MET A 1 14.15 6.22 11.71
CA MET A 1 13.07 5.80 10.81
C MET A 1 13.70 5.53 9.44
N GLU A 2 14.00 4.27 9.17
CA GLU A 2 14.47 3.85 7.84
C GLU A 2 13.34 4.14 6.85
N ARG A 3 13.54 5.11 5.95
CA ARG A 3 12.53 5.46 4.93
C ARG A 3 12.59 4.42 3.81
N ASN A 4 12.12 3.21 4.09
CA ASN A 4 11.95 2.18 3.07
C ASN A 4 10.68 2.49 2.27
N THR A 5 10.80 2.98 1.05
CA THR A 5 9.63 3.33 0.21
C THR A 5 8.85 2.11 -0.31
N ARG A 6 9.33 0.89 -0.05
CA ARG A 6 8.70 -0.36 -0.50
C ARG A 6 8.16 -1.15 0.69
N HIS A 7 7.05 -0.67 1.23
CA HIS A 7 6.29 -1.37 2.26
C HIS A 7 5.39 -2.46 1.68
N LYS A 8 4.83 -3.32 2.53
CA LYS A 8 3.96 -4.46 2.25
C LYS A 8 2.58 -4.24 2.91
N PHE A 9 1.76 -3.36 2.35
CA PHE A 9 0.37 -3.13 2.74
C PHE A 9 -0.62 -3.92 1.86
N THR A 10 -1.92 -3.96 2.14
CA THR A 10 -2.92 -4.72 1.37
C THR A 10 -3.42 -3.91 0.16
N MET A 11 -2.79 -4.07 -1.03
CA MET A 11 -3.25 -3.40 -2.26
C MET A 11 -2.84 -4.15 -3.55
N GLY A 12 -3.83 -4.73 -4.25
CA GLY A 12 -3.60 -5.59 -5.42
C GLY A 12 -2.91 -4.91 -6.61
N GLY A 13 -3.17 -3.63 -6.84
CA GLY A 13 -2.56 -2.86 -7.93
C GLY A 13 -1.06 -2.61 -7.77
N GLY A 14 -0.52 -2.71 -6.55
CA GLY A 14 0.91 -2.55 -6.29
C GLY A 14 1.71 -3.82 -6.47
N SER A 15 1.09 -4.98 -6.25
CA SER A 15 1.75 -6.30 -6.21
C SER A 15 2.25 -6.75 -7.57
N ILE A 16 1.57 -6.33 -8.63
CA ILE A 16 1.82 -6.84 -9.97
C ILE A 16 2.89 -5.99 -10.66
N VAL A 17 3.81 -6.65 -11.35
CA VAL A 17 4.84 -5.98 -12.15
C VAL A 17 4.18 -5.19 -13.28
N SER A 18 4.71 -4.00 -13.59
CA SER A 18 4.21 -3.21 -14.71
C SER A 18 4.34 -3.97 -16.04
N VAL A 19 3.28 -3.91 -16.88
CA VAL A 19 3.29 -4.44 -18.26
C VAL A 19 4.42 -3.88 -19.12
N LYS A 20 4.91 -2.66 -18.80
CA LYS A 20 6.05 -2.04 -19.49
C LYS A 20 7.37 -2.74 -19.19
N LYS A 21 7.46 -3.40 -18.03
CA LYS A 21 8.65 -4.13 -17.57
C LYS A 21 8.55 -5.62 -17.92
N ASP A 22 7.37 -6.20 -17.77
CA ASP A 22 7.07 -7.58 -18.13
C ASP A 22 5.68 -7.65 -18.80
N PRO A 23 5.61 -7.87 -20.13
CA PRO A 23 4.34 -7.94 -20.85
C PRO A 23 3.67 -9.32 -20.77
N THR A 24 4.19 -10.26 -19.96
CA THR A 24 3.62 -11.60 -19.82
C THR A 24 2.16 -11.54 -19.38
N PRO A 25 1.22 -12.17 -20.10
CA PRO A 25 -0.18 -12.20 -19.70
C PRO A 25 -0.35 -12.90 -18.35
N VAL A 26 -1.12 -12.29 -17.47
CA VAL A 26 -1.43 -12.83 -16.15
C VAL A 26 -2.85 -13.37 -16.16
N GLY A 27 -3.04 -14.64 -15.78
CA GLY A 27 -4.37 -15.24 -15.64
C GLY A 27 -5.22 -14.57 -14.55
N CYS A 28 -6.55 -14.74 -14.63
CA CYS A 28 -7.54 -14.05 -13.77
C CYS A 28 -7.21 -14.07 -12.26
N VAL A 29 -6.79 -15.23 -11.72
CA VAL A 29 -6.41 -15.41 -10.30
C VAL A 29 -4.90 -15.51 -10.12
N GLN A 30 -4.17 -15.69 -11.22
CA GLN A 30 -2.72 -15.93 -11.20
C GLN A 30 -1.96 -14.76 -10.58
N GLY A 31 -2.35 -13.52 -10.92
CA GLY A 31 -1.72 -12.33 -10.34
C GLY A 31 -1.95 -12.18 -8.84
N TYR A 32 -3.09 -12.66 -8.33
CA TYR A 32 -3.33 -12.71 -6.90
C TYR A 32 -2.43 -13.74 -6.22
N VAL A 33 -2.40 -14.98 -6.73
CA VAL A 33 -1.60 -16.07 -6.15
C VAL A 33 -0.10 -15.79 -6.23
N GLU A 34 0.38 -15.31 -7.37
CA GLU A 34 1.82 -15.12 -7.59
C GLU A 34 2.35 -13.81 -7.00
N CYS A 35 1.52 -12.74 -6.98
CA CYS A 35 2.01 -11.41 -6.63
C CYS A 35 1.50 -10.90 -5.28
N PHE A 36 0.25 -11.21 -4.90
CA PHE A 36 -0.32 -10.78 -3.61
C PHE A 36 0.19 -11.66 -2.45
N SER A 37 0.28 -12.98 -2.65
CA SER A 37 0.84 -13.92 -1.64
C SER A 37 2.37 -13.94 -1.58
N CYS A 38 3.06 -13.15 -2.42
CA CYS A 38 4.51 -13.08 -2.42
C CYS A 38 5.05 -12.28 -1.22
N ASN A 39 6.02 -12.85 -0.50
CA ASN A 39 6.67 -12.18 0.64
C ASN A 39 7.76 -11.17 0.22
N ALA A 40 7.77 -10.72 -1.04
CA ALA A 40 8.66 -9.67 -1.54
C ALA A 40 8.04 -8.27 -1.37
N PRO A 41 8.82 -7.19 -1.19
CA PRO A 41 8.30 -5.82 -1.24
C PRO A 41 7.57 -5.53 -2.56
N TYR A 42 6.66 -4.55 -2.57
CA TYR A 42 5.94 -4.18 -3.81
C TYR A 42 6.92 -3.81 -4.95
N PRO A 43 6.70 -4.30 -6.19
CA PRO A 43 7.48 -3.85 -7.35
C PRO A 43 7.22 -2.39 -7.71
N ASN A 44 6.06 -1.85 -7.34
CA ASN A 44 5.67 -0.45 -7.55
C ASN A 44 5.62 0.30 -6.20
N VAL A 45 6.10 1.55 -6.18
CA VAL A 45 5.94 2.44 -5.03
C VAL A 45 4.55 3.09 -5.10
N MET A 46 3.85 3.17 -3.97
CA MET A 46 2.55 3.82 -3.86
C MET A 46 2.70 5.12 -3.08
N ASP A 47 3.01 6.18 -3.82
CA ASP A 47 3.17 7.51 -3.23
C ASP A 47 1.84 8.04 -2.69
N GLY A 48 1.86 8.53 -1.44
CA GLY A 48 0.69 9.10 -0.79
C GLY A 48 -0.29 8.08 -0.19
N ALA A 49 0.01 6.79 -0.25
CA ALA A 49 -0.79 5.77 0.42
C ALA A 49 -0.71 5.92 1.94
N ILE A 50 -1.87 6.01 2.58
CA ILE A 50 -2.02 5.92 4.04
C ILE A 50 -2.56 4.53 4.36
N VAL A 51 -2.09 3.91 5.43
CA VAL A 51 -2.54 2.59 5.89
C VAL A 51 -3.39 2.73 7.15
N GLY A 52 -4.06 1.66 7.56
CA GLY A 52 -4.86 1.62 8.80
C GLY A 52 -4.07 2.05 10.05
N GLY A 53 -2.80 1.68 10.13
CA GLY A 53 -1.87 2.11 11.18
C GLY A 53 -1.52 1.00 12.18
N PRO A 54 -0.79 1.33 13.25
CA PRO A 54 -0.39 0.37 14.28
C PRO A 54 -1.56 -0.08 15.17
N ASP A 55 -1.31 -1.09 15.99
CA ASP A 55 -2.22 -1.52 17.05
C ASP A 55 -2.21 -0.55 18.26
N GLU A 56 -2.96 -0.91 19.31
CA GLU A 56 -3.08 -0.12 20.56
C GLU A 56 -1.76 0.06 21.33
N ASN A 57 -0.73 -0.73 21.01
CA ASN A 57 0.60 -0.67 21.62
C ASN A 57 1.64 -0.05 20.66
N ASP A 58 1.18 0.72 19.67
CA ASP A 58 2.00 1.34 18.63
C ASP A 58 2.82 0.32 17.80
N GLN A 59 2.41 -0.96 17.76
CA GLN A 59 3.09 -1.97 16.96
C GLN A 59 2.53 -2.03 15.55
N PHE A 60 3.41 -1.95 14.55
CA PHE A 60 3.05 -2.09 13.14
C PHE A 60 3.86 -3.20 12.50
N THR A 61 3.15 -4.18 11.94
CA THR A 61 3.77 -5.26 11.15
C THR A 61 3.50 -5.02 9.67
N ASP A 62 4.58 -4.86 8.91
CA ASP A 62 4.54 -4.60 7.47
C ASP A 62 4.27 -5.89 6.68
N THR A 63 3.01 -6.35 6.69
CA THR A 63 2.55 -7.59 6.05
C THR A 63 1.31 -7.36 5.19
N ARG A 64 1.22 -8.06 4.06
CA ARG A 64 0.08 -7.95 3.13
C ARG A 64 -1.23 -8.55 3.64
N ASP A 65 -1.12 -9.51 4.54
CA ASP A 65 -2.27 -10.27 5.06
C ASP A 65 -2.99 -9.56 6.22
N SER A 66 -2.44 -8.44 6.70
CA SER A 66 -3.02 -7.67 7.80
C SER A 66 -3.90 -6.52 7.29
N ALA A 67 -5.02 -6.83 6.63
CA ALA A 67 -5.97 -5.80 6.16
C ALA A 67 -6.36 -4.76 7.23
N PRO A 68 -6.62 -5.10 8.51
CA PRO A 68 -7.00 -4.10 9.52
C PRO A 68 -5.96 -3.00 9.76
N HIS A 69 -4.67 -3.31 9.60
CA HIS A 69 -3.56 -2.40 9.93
C HIS A 69 -2.85 -1.89 8.67
N GLY A 70 -2.83 -2.71 7.62
CA GLY A 70 -2.12 -2.50 6.38
C GLY A 70 -3.01 -2.15 5.20
N GLU A 71 -4.32 -1.99 5.30
CA GLU A 71 -5.12 -1.62 4.12
C GLU A 71 -4.90 -0.15 3.73
N ALA A 72 -4.60 0.06 2.45
CA ALA A 72 -4.58 1.38 1.81
C ALA A 72 -5.83 1.55 0.95
N SER A 73 -6.67 2.55 1.25
CA SER A 73 -7.96 2.76 0.59
C SER A 73 -8.35 4.24 0.53
N SER A 74 -9.22 4.60 -0.40
CA SER A 74 -9.65 6.00 -0.59
C SER A 74 -10.24 6.62 0.67
N TYR A 75 -10.93 5.84 1.51
CA TYR A 75 -11.54 6.33 2.75
C TYR A 75 -10.51 6.75 3.80
N ASN A 76 -9.28 6.24 3.76
CA ASN A 76 -8.22 6.65 4.69
C ASN A 76 -7.49 7.91 4.18
N THR A 77 -7.34 8.04 2.87
CA THR A 77 -6.55 9.12 2.25
C THR A 77 -7.38 10.38 2.06
N ALA A 78 -8.64 10.26 1.63
CA ALA A 78 -9.52 11.39 1.36
C ALA A 78 -9.69 12.39 2.53
N PRO A 79 -9.99 11.96 3.77
CA PRO A 79 -10.14 12.90 4.87
C PRO A 79 -8.82 13.58 5.23
N LEU A 80 -7.69 12.87 5.14
CA LEU A 80 -6.38 13.44 5.47
C LEU A 80 -5.98 14.53 4.47
N VAL A 81 -6.25 14.33 3.17
CA VAL A 81 -6.00 15.35 2.14
C VAL A 81 -6.73 16.65 2.46
N GLY A 82 -7.99 16.58 2.93
CA GLY A 82 -8.76 17.77 3.32
C GLY A 82 -8.14 18.52 4.50
N VAL A 83 -7.75 17.81 5.56
CA VAL A 83 -7.11 18.41 6.74
C VAL A 83 -5.75 19.00 6.39
N LEU A 84 -4.92 18.29 5.62
CA LEU A 84 -3.60 18.76 5.18
C LEU A 84 -3.70 19.97 4.27
N ALA A 85 -4.71 20.05 3.39
CA ALA A 85 -4.96 21.22 2.55
C ALA A 85 -5.37 22.45 3.38
N LYS A 86 -6.15 22.26 4.45
CA LYS A 86 -6.42 23.35 5.38
C LYS A 86 -5.14 23.75 6.11
N LEU A 87 -4.41 22.80 6.68
CA LEU A 87 -3.18 23.06 7.43
C LEU A 87 -2.13 23.80 6.58
N SER A 88 -1.98 23.45 5.30
CA SER A 88 -1.04 24.12 4.39
C SER A 88 -1.40 25.57 4.06
N THR A 89 -2.65 25.97 4.30
CA THR A 89 -3.16 27.33 4.06
C THR A 89 -3.34 28.12 5.35
N MET A 90 -3.18 27.49 6.52
CA MET A 90 -3.15 28.19 7.80
C MET A 90 -1.80 28.91 7.94
N LYS A 91 -1.88 30.22 8.11
CA LYS A 91 -0.74 31.12 8.26
C LYS A 91 -0.47 31.37 9.74
#